data_AF-A0A8C8X3I2-F1
#
_entry.id   AF-A0A8C8X3I2-F1
#
_cell.length_a   1.000
_cell.length_b   1.000
_cell.length_c   1.000
_cell.angle_alpha   90.00
_cell.angle_beta   90.00
_cell.angle_gamma   90.00
#
_symmetry.space_group_name_H-M   'P 1'
#
loop_
_entity.id
_entity.type
_entity.pdbx_description
1 polymer ?
#
loop_
_entity_poly.entity_id
_entity_poly.type
_entity_poly.pdbx_seq_one_letter_code
_entity_poly.pdbx_strand_id
1 'polypeptide(L)'
;MTGEKIRSLRRDHKPSKEEGDLLEPGDEEAAATLGGTFTGGRLGTGGGGKGGKACHKIFSNHHRRLQLKTAPASSNPPGVPALPLHGSSVTTTSQSPALLAGTNPIAVVADGGSCPAHYPVHECVFKGDVRRLSSLIRTHNIGQKDNHGNTPLHLAVMLGNKECAHLLLAHNAPVKVKNAQGWSPLAEAISYGDRQMITALLRKLKQQSRESVEEKRPRLLKALKELGDFYLELHWDFQSWVPLLSRILPSDACKIYKQGINIRLDTTLIDFTDMKCQRGDLSFIFNGDAAPSESFVVLDNEQKVYQRIHHEESEMETEEEVDILMSSDIYSATLSTKSISFTRAQTGWLFREDKTERVGNFLADFYLVNGLVLESRKRREHLSEEDILRNKAIMESLSKGGNIMEQNFEPVRRQSLTPPPQNTITWEEYISAENGKAPHLGRELVCKESKKTFKATIAMSQEFPLGIESLLNVLEVIAPFKHFNKLREFVQMKLPPGFPVKLDIPVFPTITATVTFQEFRYDEFDGSIFTIPDDYKEDPSRFPDL
;
A
#
# COMPACT_ATOMS: atom_id res chain seq x y z
N MET A 1 0.82 -6.35 -3.51
CA MET A 1 0.61 -7.32 -4.60
C MET A 1 1.20 -6.76 -5.88
N THR A 2 2.50 -6.96 -6.07
CA THR A 2 3.21 -7.05 -7.35
C THR A 2 4.58 -7.59 -6.95
N GLY A 3 4.72 -8.91 -7.02
CA GLY A 3 5.91 -9.64 -6.62
C GLY A 3 5.77 -11.02 -7.24
N GLU A 4 5.92 -11.09 -8.55
CA GLU A 4 5.98 -12.35 -9.29
C GLU A 4 7.37 -12.95 -9.02
N LYS A 5 7.44 -14.05 -8.26
CA LYS A 5 8.65 -14.89 -8.12
C LYS A 5 8.53 -16.07 -9.10
N ILE A 6 9.60 -16.32 -9.85
CA ILE A 6 9.70 -17.36 -10.87
C ILE A 6 10.33 -18.62 -10.23
N ARG A 7 9.64 -19.77 -10.27
CA ARG A 7 10.17 -21.07 -9.81
C ARG A 7 10.91 -21.78 -10.94
N SER A 8 12.09 -22.34 -10.62
CA SER A 8 12.87 -23.22 -11.50
C SER A 8 12.68 -24.70 -11.11
N LEU A 9 12.59 -25.58 -12.12
CA LEU A 9 12.69 -27.03 -11.96
C LEU A 9 13.91 -27.54 -12.72
N ARG A 10 14.78 -28.26 -11.99
CA ARG A 10 15.96 -28.97 -12.50
C ARG A 10 15.56 -30.07 -13.50
N ARG A 11 16.30 -30.16 -14.61
CA ARG A 11 16.58 -31.45 -15.28
C ARG A 11 17.92 -31.42 -16.02
N ASP A 12 18.51 -32.61 -16.06
CA ASP A 12 19.91 -32.91 -16.35
C ASP A 12 20.39 -32.69 -17.81
N HIS A 13 21.71 -32.58 -17.92
CA HIS A 13 22.56 -32.40 -19.11
C HIS A 13 22.33 -33.36 -20.31
N LYS A 14 22.41 -32.83 -21.56
CA LYS A 14 23.47 -33.13 -22.57
C LYS A 14 23.33 -32.28 -23.87
N PRO A 15 24.41 -32.11 -24.69
CA PRO A 15 24.51 -31.06 -25.72
C PRO A 15 24.52 -31.54 -27.20
N SER A 16 24.15 -30.64 -28.12
CA SER A 16 24.50 -30.62 -29.56
C SER A 16 23.93 -29.33 -30.21
N LYS A 17 24.72 -28.34 -30.66
CA LYS A 17 25.55 -28.14 -31.89
C LYS A 17 24.78 -27.49 -33.08
N GLU A 18 25.45 -26.50 -33.69
CA GLU A 18 25.24 -25.81 -35.01
C GLU A 18 24.25 -24.60 -34.99
N GLU A 19 24.65 -23.33 -35.16
CA GLU A 19 25.34 -22.56 -36.24
C GLU A 19 24.34 -21.96 -37.28
N GLY A 20 24.35 -20.63 -37.48
CA GLY A 20 23.70 -19.98 -38.64
C GLY A 20 23.03 -18.60 -38.43
N ASP A 21 23.82 -17.53 -38.65
CA ASP A 21 23.55 -16.25 -39.34
C ASP A 21 22.27 -15.39 -39.18
N LEU A 22 22.54 -14.12 -38.85
CA LEU A 22 22.10 -12.85 -39.48
C LEU A 22 20.65 -12.67 -39.94
N LEU A 23 20.01 -11.57 -39.48
CA LEU A 23 19.59 -10.41 -40.30
C LEU A 23 18.73 -9.41 -39.48
N GLU A 24 19.18 -8.15 -39.45
CA GLU A 24 18.42 -6.91 -39.17
C GLU A 24 17.28 -6.72 -40.20
N PRO A 25 16.16 -6.02 -39.89
CA PRO A 25 16.14 -4.57 -40.13
C PRO A 25 15.16 -3.71 -39.27
N GLY A 26 15.54 -2.44 -39.09
CA GLY A 26 14.85 -1.34 -39.78
C GLY A 26 13.73 -0.60 -39.03
N ASP A 27 14.03 0.64 -38.68
CA ASP A 27 13.13 1.71 -38.26
C ASP A 27 11.99 1.96 -39.27
N GLU A 28 10.78 2.27 -38.79
CA GLU A 28 9.99 3.37 -39.37
C GLU A 28 8.86 3.85 -38.44
N GLU A 29 8.89 5.16 -38.22
CA GLU A 29 7.96 6.02 -37.51
C GLU A 29 6.85 6.48 -38.48
N ALA A 30 5.58 6.52 -38.05
CA ALA A 30 4.64 7.56 -38.50
C ALA A 30 3.31 7.54 -37.71
N ALA A 31 2.96 8.73 -37.25
CA ALA A 31 1.70 9.13 -36.64
C ALA A 31 0.54 9.20 -37.64
N ALA A 32 -0.70 9.07 -37.15
CA ALA A 32 -1.83 9.89 -37.60
C ALA A 32 -3.00 9.88 -36.59
N THR A 33 -3.51 11.07 -36.35
CA THR A 33 -4.61 11.44 -35.44
C THR A 33 -5.82 11.84 -36.27
N LEU A 34 -7.04 11.57 -35.75
CA LEU A 34 -8.34 12.22 -36.04
C LEU A 34 -8.88 12.03 -37.48
N GLY A 35 -10.17 11.83 -37.77
CA GLY A 35 -11.42 11.92 -37.03
C GLY A 35 -12.54 12.12 -38.08
N GLY A 36 -13.80 11.81 -37.75
CA GLY A 36 -14.96 12.40 -38.46
C GLY A 36 -16.00 11.48 -39.09
N THR A 37 -17.14 11.39 -38.40
CA THR A 37 -18.52 11.61 -38.90
C THR A 37 -19.19 10.66 -39.91
N PHE A 38 -20.16 9.89 -39.36
CA PHE A 38 -21.59 9.77 -39.75
C PHE A 38 -22.06 10.07 -41.18
N THR A 39 -22.66 9.07 -41.83
CA THR A 39 -24.02 8.98 -42.45
C THR A 39 -24.15 7.48 -42.86
N GLY A 40 -25.26 6.73 -42.81
CA GLY A 40 -26.68 6.97 -42.94
C GLY A 40 -27.19 5.97 -44.01
N GLY A 41 -28.16 5.07 -43.70
CA GLY A 41 -28.92 4.38 -44.75
C GLY A 41 -29.21 2.88 -44.57
N ARG A 42 -30.49 2.59 -44.25
CA ARG A 42 -31.26 1.34 -44.33
C ARG A 42 -30.92 0.39 -45.49
N LEU A 43 -31.08 -0.92 -45.26
CA LEU A 43 -32.14 -1.78 -45.84
C LEU A 43 -32.07 -3.19 -45.21
N GLY A 44 -33.23 -3.78 -44.92
CA GLY A 44 -33.35 -5.09 -44.29
C GLY A 44 -34.01 -6.13 -45.19
N THR A 45 -33.83 -7.39 -44.80
CA THR A 45 -34.60 -8.63 -45.09
C THR A 45 -33.93 -9.71 -44.20
N GLY A 46 -34.55 -10.71 -43.60
CA GLY A 46 -35.89 -11.25 -43.55
C GLY A 46 -35.79 -12.70 -43.02
N GLY A 47 -36.75 -13.13 -42.18
CA GLY A 47 -37.00 -14.54 -41.80
C GLY A 47 -36.14 -15.10 -40.65
N GLY A 48 -36.65 -15.87 -39.68
CA GLY A 48 -37.97 -16.44 -39.48
C GLY A 48 -37.86 -17.69 -38.59
N GLY A 49 -38.74 -17.81 -37.59
CA GLY A 49 -39.08 -19.05 -36.87
C GLY A 49 -38.15 -19.43 -35.70
N LYS A 50 -38.59 -20.10 -34.61
CA LYS A 50 -39.89 -20.39 -33.97
C LYS A 50 -39.53 -21.29 -32.75
N GLY A 51 -40.28 -21.18 -31.65
CA GLY A 51 -40.29 -22.13 -30.52
C GLY A 51 -39.60 -21.55 -29.27
N GLY A 52 -40.26 -21.17 -28.18
CA GLY A 52 -41.54 -21.61 -27.65
C GLY A 52 -41.32 -22.66 -26.56
N LYS A 53 -41.29 -22.24 -25.30
CA LYS A 53 -41.85 -22.98 -24.15
C LYS A 53 -41.94 -22.06 -22.92
N ALA A 54 -43.18 -21.90 -22.46
CA ALA A 54 -43.57 -21.27 -21.22
C ALA A 54 -44.02 -22.35 -20.23
N CYS A 55 -43.76 -22.13 -18.94
CA CYS A 55 -44.53 -22.54 -17.76
C CYS A 55 -44.03 -21.63 -16.61
N HIS A 56 -44.80 -20.72 -15.99
CA HIS A 56 -45.91 -20.90 -15.03
C HIS A 56 -45.58 -21.93 -13.93
N LYS A 57 -45.78 -21.73 -12.63
CA LYS A 57 -46.21 -20.64 -11.73
C LYS A 57 -46.22 -21.28 -10.31
N ILE A 58 -46.22 -20.47 -9.25
CA ILE A 58 -46.73 -20.77 -7.88
C ILE A 58 -45.80 -21.53 -6.91
N PHE A 59 -45.34 -20.84 -5.86
CA PHE A 59 -45.85 -21.03 -4.49
C PHE A 59 -45.61 -19.76 -3.66
N SER A 60 -46.72 -19.17 -3.20
CA SER A 60 -46.77 -18.27 -2.05
C SER A 60 -46.95 -19.10 -0.78
N ASN A 61 -46.39 -18.66 0.34
CA ASN A 61 -46.98 -18.89 1.66
C ASN A 61 -46.71 -17.69 2.60
N HIS A 62 -47.80 -16.97 2.87
CA HIS A 62 -48.10 -16.30 4.14
C HIS A 62 -47.98 -17.31 5.31
N HIS A 63 -47.81 -17.03 6.59
CA HIS A 63 -48.09 -15.89 7.47
C HIS A 63 -47.46 -16.22 8.85
N ARG A 64 -46.91 -15.23 9.57
CA ARG A 64 -47.39 -14.90 10.93
C ARG A 64 -46.81 -13.56 11.40
N ARG A 65 -47.69 -12.56 11.41
CA ARG A 65 -47.58 -11.33 12.19
C ARG A 65 -47.77 -11.68 13.66
N LEU A 66 -46.92 -11.15 14.54
CA LEU A 66 -47.28 -10.87 15.93
C LEU A 66 -47.26 -9.35 16.12
N GLN A 67 -48.43 -8.81 16.42
CA GLN A 67 -48.65 -7.46 16.94
C GLN A 67 -48.67 -7.54 18.47
N LEU A 68 -47.98 -6.63 19.15
CA LEU A 68 -48.31 -6.11 20.49
C LEU A 68 -47.65 -4.73 20.60
N LYS A 69 -48.44 -3.65 20.44
CA LYS A 69 -49.12 -2.83 21.46
C LYS A 69 -48.20 -1.82 22.15
N THR A 70 -48.56 -0.55 21.98
CA THR A 70 -47.94 0.68 22.49
C THR A 70 -48.52 1.13 23.84
N ALA A 71 -47.63 1.73 24.66
CA ALA A 71 -47.82 2.82 25.65
C ALA A 71 -48.57 2.54 26.99
N PRO A 72 -48.33 3.30 28.10
CA PRO A 72 -47.81 4.69 28.14
C PRO A 72 -46.79 5.06 29.24
N ALA A 73 -46.41 6.35 29.22
CA ALA A 73 -45.45 7.07 30.06
C ALA A 73 -46.03 7.63 31.38
N SER A 74 -45.14 7.90 32.36
CA SER A 74 -45.16 8.95 33.43
C SER A 74 -44.01 8.60 34.41
N SER A 75 -43.32 9.44 35.18
CA SER A 75 -43.25 10.89 35.46
C SER A 75 -42.11 11.08 36.50
N ASN A 76 -41.27 12.12 36.36
CA ASN A 76 -40.43 12.70 37.44
C ASN A 76 -41.32 13.51 38.45
N PRO A 77 -40.84 14.18 39.55
CA PRO A 77 -39.57 14.26 40.34
C PRO A 77 -39.89 14.17 41.89
N PRO A 78 -39.30 14.90 42.91
CA PRO A 78 -38.06 15.71 43.07
C PRO A 78 -37.27 15.50 44.41
N GLY A 79 -36.13 16.22 44.54
CA GLY A 79 -35.87 17.04 45.76
C GLY A 79 -34.76 16.63 46.75
N VAL A 80 -33.73 17.48 46.84
CA VAL A 80 -32.62 17.57 47.84
C VAL A 80 -33.16 17.96 49.24
N PRO A 81 -32.39 17.82 50.36
CA PRO A 81 -31.51 18.91 50.83
C PRO A 81 -30.22 18.47 51.57
N ALA A 82 -29.47 19.46 52.07
CA ALA A 82 -28.04 19.49 52.36
C ALA A 82 -27.63 19.51 53.87
N LEU A 83 -26.36 19.13 54.15
CA LEU A 83 -25.39 19.58 55.22
C LEU A 83 -25.75 19.40 56.72
N PRO A 84 -24.82 19.42 57.74
CA PRO A 84 -23.49 20.09 57.79
C PRO A 84 -22.28 19.43 58.57
N LEU A 85 -21.08 19.97 58.29
CA LEU A 85 -19.89 20.35 59.12
C LEU A 85 -19.40 19.59 60.38
N HIS A 86 -18.12 19.14 60.36
CA HIS A 86 -16.98 19.44 61.30
C HIS A 86 -15.76 18.56 60.90
N GLY A 87 -14.58 19.09 60.50
CA GLY A 87 -13.48 19.63 61.34
C GLY A 87 -12.43 18.53 61.65
N SER A 88 -11.26 18.42 61.01
CA SER A 88 -9.93 18.96 61.42
C SER A 88 -8.85 18.45 60.42
N SER A 89 -8.08 19.28 59.71
CA SER A 89 -6.64 19.67 59.95
C SER A 89 -5.70 18.47 60.23
N VAL A 90 -4.57 18.17 59.55
CA VAL A 90 -3.43 18.98 59.05
C VAL A 90 -2.55 18.12 58.09
N THR A 91 -2.11 18.73 56.96
CA THR A 91 -0.90 18.57 56.08
C THR A 91 -0.22 17.20 55.88
N THR A 92 0.24 16.77 54.69
CA THR A 92 1.27 17.38 53.80
C THR A 92 1.33 16.75 52.38
N THR A 93 1.45 17.61 51.37
CA THR A 93 2.27 17.52 50.12
C THR A 93 1.98 16.45 49.06
N SER A 94 1.22 16.84 48.02
CA SER A 94 1.34 16.35 46.64
C SER A 94 1.25 17.54 45.67
N GLN A 95 2.19 17.68 44.74
CA GLN A 95 2.05 18.57 43.59
C GLN A 95 2.43 17.82 42.30
N SER A 96 1.41 17.52 41.52
CA SER A 96 1.40 17.76 40.06
C SER A 96 1.01 19.23 39.83
N PRO A 97 1.23 19.83 38.64
CA PRO A 97 0.07 19.98 37.77
C PRO A 97 0.35 19.99 36.25
N ALA A 98 -0.75 19.88 35.51
CA ALA A 98 -0.88 19.94 34.06
C ALA A 98 -0.91 21.38 33.48
N LEU A 99 -0.55 21.47 32.19
CA LEU A 99 -1.01 22.35 31.10
C LEU A 99 -1.70 23.70 31.42
N LEU A 100 -1.16 24.79 30.85
CA LEU A 100 -1.91 25.71 29.96
C LEU A 100 -0.97 26.75 29.27
N ALA A 101 -1.16 26.86 27.95
CA ALA A 101 -1.02 28.02 27.06
C ALA A 101 0.03 29.14 27.31
N GLY A 102 0.94 29.27 26.34
CA GLY A 102 1.15 30.50 25.56
C GLY A 102 1.87 31.68 26.22
N THR A 103 3.17 31.83 25.95
CA THR A 103 3.85 33.14 25.83
C THR A 103 5.02 33.08 24.85
N ASN A 104 5.11 34.11 24.01
CA ASN A 104 6.04 34.33 22.91
C ASN A 104 7.53 34.12 23.23
N PRO A 105 8.33 33.64 22.27
CA PRO A 105 9.78 33.67 22.36
C PRO A 105 10.30 35.11 22.22
N ILE A 106 11.33 35.39 23.00
CA ILE A 106 12.11 36.63 23.05
C ILE A 106 12.52 37.05 21.64
N ALA A 107 12.15 38.28 21.27
CA ALA A 107 12.57 38.95 20.05
C ALA A 107 14.09 39.18 20.09
N VAL A 108 14.83 38.35 19.37
CA VAL A 108 16.17 38.72 18.90
C VAL A 108 15.95 39.57 17.66
N VAL A 109 16.42 40.81 17.75
CA VAL A 109 16.38 41.83 16.71
C VAL A 109 16.92 41.26 15.41
N ALA A 110 16.12 41.36 14.35
CA ALA A 110 16.50 41.03 13.00
C ALA A 110 17.62 41.97 12.53
N ASP A 111 18.80 41.42 12.33
CA ASP A 111 19.76 41.96 11.38
C ASP A 111 19.76 41.06 10.13
N GLY A 112 19.73 41.69 8.96
CA GLY A 112 19.50 41.05 7.67
C GLY A 112 20.68 40.21 7.24
N GLY A 113 20.55 38.89 7.33
CA GLY A 113 21.49 37.91 6.78
C GLY A 113 21.13 36.50 7.22
N SER A 114 20.31 35.80 6.43
CA SER A 114 20.01 34.37 6.67
C SER A 114 21.31 33.57 6.63
N CYS A 115 21.85 33.15 7.79
CA CYS A 115 22.90 32.14 7.84
C CYS A 115 22.35 30.86 7.17
N PRO A 116 23.00 30.30 6.14
CA PRO A 116 22.56 29.04 5.56
C PRO A 116 22.54 27.96 6.63
N ALA A 117 21.46 27.17 6.70
CA ALA A 117 21.41 26.01 7.59
C ALA A 117 22.65 25.14 7.33
N HIS A 118 23.46 24.91 8.39
CA HIS A 118 24.73 24.20 8.27
C HIS A 118 24.50 22.69 8.44
N TYR A 119 24.93 21.88 7.46
CA TYR A 119 24.72 20.43 7.41
C TYR A 119 26.06 19.68 7.48
N PRO A 120 26.69 19.57 8.67
CA PRO A 120 28.05 19.05 8.80
C PRO A 120 28.17 17.57 8.44
N VAL A 121 27.14 16.75 8.74
CA VAL A 121 27.15 15.32 8.40
C VAL A 121 27.06 15.13 6.89
N HIS A 122 26.16 15.86 6.23
CA HIS A 122 26.02 15.86 4.77
C HIS A 122 27.30 16.30 4.07
N GLU A 123 27.93 17.39 4.53
CA GLU A 123 29.20 17.88 3.97
C GLU A 123 30.31 16.81 4.03
N CYS A 124 30.47 16.14 5.17
CA CYS A 124 31.48 15.08 5.32
C CYS A 124 31.21 13.92 4.38
N VAL A 125 29.94 13.49 4.29
CA VAL A 125 29.54 12.43 3.37
C VAL A 125 29.77 12.85 1.93
N PHE A 126 29.47 14.10 1.58
CA PHE A 126 29.67 14.65 0.24
C PHE A 126 31.15 14.59 -0.15
N LYS A 127 32.03 14.98 0.77
CA LYS A 127 33.48 14.98 0.60
C LYS A 127 34.13 13.60 0.77
N GLY A 128 33.37 12.55 1.12
CA GLY A 128 33.91 11.21 1.39
C GLY A 128 34.75 11.12 2.67
N ASP A 129 34.62 12.07 3.61
CA ASP A 129 35.39 12.10 4.86
C ASP A 129 34.77 11.16 5.92
N VAL A 130 35.12 9.88 5.79
CA VAL A 130 34.67 8.81 6.70
C VAL A 130 35.11 9.06 8.15
N ARG A 131 36.29 9.66 8.36
CA ARG A 131 36.81 9.89 9.72
C ARG A 131 36.00 10.95 10.45
N ARG A 132 35.75 12.09 9.79
CA ARG A 132 34.91 13.15 10.36
C ARG A 132 33.47 12.66 10.52
N LEU A 133 32.95 11.88 9.57
CA LEU A 133 31.64 11.23 9.71
C LEU A 133 31.56 10.34 10.96
N SER A 134 32.57 9.48 11.21
CA SER A 134 32.61 8.60 12.39
C SER A 134 32.61 9.37 13.72
N SER A 135 33.14 10.60 13.75
CA SER A 135 33.05 11.47 14.92
C SER A 135 31.66 12.11 15.06
N LEU A 136 31.08 12.59 13.95
CA LEU A 136 29.82 13.34 13.98
C LEU A 136 28.58 12.45 14.16
N ILE A 137 28.64 11.20 13.68
CA ILE A 137 27.50 10.27 13.70
C ILE A 137 26.98 9.96 15.11
N ARG A 138 27.81 10.14 16.14
CA ARG A 138 27.46 9.88 17.55
C ARG A 138 26.65 11.01 18.18
N THR A 139 26.74 12.22 17.64
CA THR A 139 26.16 13.43 18.26
C THR A 139 25.15 14.13 17.36
N HIS A 140 25.14 13.84 16.06
CA HIS A 140 24.26 14.48 15.08
C HIS A 140 23.16 13.55 14.59
N ASN A 141 22.04 14.13 14.18
CA ASN A 141 20.91 13.40 13.62
C ASN A 141 21.20 12.96 12.16
N ILE A 142 21.50 11.68 11.95
CA ILE A 142 21.70 11.08 10.62
C ILE A 142 20.43 10.95 9.78
N GLY A 143 19.26 11.21 10.34
CA GLY A 143 17.98 11.29 9.64
C GLY A 143 17.64 12.70 9.16
N GLN A 144 18.45 13.71 9.49
CA GLN A 144 18.22 15.10 9.07
C GLN A 144 18.25 15.20 7.54
N LYS A 145 17.31 15.97 6.99
CA LYS A 145 17.26 16.30 5.57
C LYS A 145 17.95 17.65 5.31
N ASP A 146 18.67 17.74 4.21
CA ASP A 146 19.21 19.01 3.71
C ASP A 146 18.14 19.84 2.97
N ASN A 147 18.57 20.95 2.38
CA ASN A 147 17.72 21.88 1.61
C ASN A 147 17.00 21.21 0.43
N HIS A 148 17.51 20.08 -0.05
CA HIS A 148 16.97 19.30 -1.18
C HIS A 148 16.20 18.06 -0.70
N GLY A 149 15.98 17.95 0.61
CA GLY A 149 15.29 16.82 1.22
C GLY A 149 16.15 15.56 1.33
N ASN A 150 17.42 15.59 0.95
CA ASN A 150 18.31 14.43 1.01
C ASN A 150 18.82 14.21 2.44
N THR A 151 18.83 12.96 2.87
CA THR A 151 19.56 12.56 4.08
C THR A 151 21.02 12.30 3.72
N PRO A 152 21.94 12.23 4.70
CA PRO A 152 23.32 11.85 4.44
C PRO A 152 23.44 10.53 3.68
N LEU A 153 22.54 9.57 3.94
CA LEU A 153 22.53 8.29 3.23
C LEU A 153 22.16 8.42 1.74
N HIS A 154 21.28 9.37 1.37
CA HIS A 154 21.03 9.65 -0.06
C HIS A 154 22.32 10.12 -0.73
N LEU A 155 23.01 11.09 -0.14
CA LEU A 155 24.25 11.63 -0.71
C LEU A 155 25.34 10.58 -0.83
N ALA A 156 25.54 9.75 0.20
CA ALA A 156 26.54 8.69 0.18
C ALA A 156 26.33 7.74 -1.01
N VAL A 157 25.08 7.38 -1.26
CA VAL A 157 24.70 6.46 -2.36
C VAL A 157 24.81 7.15 -3.72
N MET A 158 24.30 8.37 -3.87
CA MET A 158 24.34 9.12 -5.13
C MET A 158 25.78 9.38 -5.60
N LEU A 159 26.69 9.63 -4.66
CA LEU A 159 28.11 9.89 -4.93
C LEU A 159 28.96 8.61 -4.99
N GLY A 160 28.41 7.45 -4.63
CA GLY A 160 29.16 6.19 -4.57
C GLY A 160 30.14 6.06 -3.39
N ASN A 161 29.97 6.86 -2.34
CA ASN A 161 30.82 6.83 -1.14
C ASN A 161 30.41 5.66 -0.22
N LYS A 162 30.85 4.45 -0.61
CA LYS A 162 30.41 3.17 -0.01
C LYS A 162 30.68 3.08 1.49
N GLU A 163 31.86 3.51 1.92
CA GLU A 163 32.28 3.46 3.32
C GLU A 163 31.39 4.35 4.19
N CYS A 164 31.07 5.56 3.71
CA CYS A 164 30.12 6.46 4.36
C CYS A 164 28.73 5.83 4.44
N ALA A 165 28.25 5.23 3.34
CA ALA A 165 26.95 4.58 3.31
C ALA A 165 26.88 3.39 4.30
N HIS A 166 27.88 2.51 4.30
CA HIS A 166 27.93 1.39 5.25
C HIS A 166 28.00 1.85 6.70
N LEU A 167 28.78 2.90 7.01
CA LEU A 167 28.85 3.47 8.35
C LEU A 167 27.49 4.04 8.79
N LEU A 168 26.80 4.77 7.90
CA LEU A 168 25.45 5.28 8.17
C LEU A 168 24.45 4.14 8.41
N LEU A 169 24.48 3.07 7.62
CA LEU A 169 23.61 1.90 7.79
C LEU A 169 23.87 1.16 9.09
N ALA A 170 25.14 1.01 9.49
CA ALA A 170 25.54 0.40 10.76
C ALA A 170 24.98 1.18 11.96
N HIS A 171 24.88 2.50 11.85
CA HIS A 171 24.26 3.37 12.85
C HIS A 171 22.74 3.58 12.67
N ASN A 172 22.08 2.69 11.93
CA ASN A 172 20.64 2.67 11.72
C ASN A 172 20.07 3.93 11.02
N ALA A 173 20.82 4.52 10.08
CA ALA A 173 20.29 5.58 9.23
C ALA A 173 18.97 5.15 8.57
N PRO A 174 17.96 6.02 8.50
CA PRO A 174 16.66 5.66 7.95
C PRO A 174 16.76 5.40 6.44
N VAL A 175 16.25 4.26 5.98
CA VAL A 175 16.33 3.86 4.55
C VAL A 175 14.99 3.98 3.80
N LYS A 176 13.88 4.18 4.52
CA LYS A 176 12.53 4.35 3.95
C LYS A 176 12.19 5.80 3.62
N VAL A 177 12.99 6.75 4.11
CA VAL A 177 12.80 8.18 3.89
C VAL A 177 12.85 8.52 2.41
N LYS A 178 12.05 9.51 2.00
CA LYS A 178 12.05 10.05 0.65
C LYS A 178 12.63 11.46 0.62
N ASN A 179 13.45 11.75 -0.38
CA ASN A 179 13.93 13.12 -0.66
C ASN A 179 12.83 14.00 -1.25
N ALA A 180 13.14 15.27 -1.58
CA ALA A 180 12.17 16.21 -2.14
C ALA A 180 11.60 15.75 -3.50
N GLN A 181 12.34 14.91 -4.23
CA GLN A 181 11.92 14.32 -5.50
C GLN A 181 11.11 13.03 -5.33
N GLY A 182 10.93 12.56 -4.08
CA GLY A 182 10.13 11.37 -3.78
C GLY A 182 10.88 10.03 -3.90
N TRP A 183 12.21 10.05 -3.98
CA TRP A 183 13.07 8.87 -4.06
C TRP A 183 13.64 8.50 -2.71
N SER A 184 13.79 7.20 -2.44
CA SER A 184 14.46 6.69 -1.24
C SER A 184 15.94 6.42 -1.51
N PRO A 185 16.78 6.24 -0.47
CA PRO A 185 18.17 5.83 -0.66
C PRO A 185 18.31 4.53 -1.47
N LEU A 186 17.39 3.56 -1.30
CA LEU A 186 17.36 2.34 -2.12
C LEU A 186 17.10 2.66 -3.60
N ALA A 187 16.20 3.60 -3.91
CA ALA A 187 15.95 4.01 -5.29
C ALA A 187 17.19 4.67 -5.93
N GLU A 188 17.90 5.52 -5.18
CA GLU A 188 19.16 6.10 -5.66
C GLU A 188 20.26 5.04 -5.84
N ALA A 189 20.30 3.99 -5.01
CA ALA A 189 21.27 2.91 -5.15
C ALA A 189 21.02 2.06 -6.40
N ILE A 190 19.75 1.80 -6.72
CA ILE A 190 19.37 1.11 -7.96
C ILE A 190 19.79 1.93 -9.17
N SER A 191 19.57 3.25 -9.13
CA SER A 191 20.01 4.17 -10.20
C SER A 191 21.53 4.19 -10.38
N TYR A 192 22.27 4.22 -9.28
CA TYR A 192 23.73 4.12 -9.30
C TYR A 192 24.19 2.78 -9.89
N GLY A 193 23.52 1.69 -9.50
CA GLY A 193 23.72 0.34 -10.03
C GLY A 193 24.75 -0.50 -9.28
N ASP A 194 25.07 -0.14 -8.02
CA ASP A 194 25.98 -0.94 -7.19
C ASP A 194 25.21 -2.05 -6.47
N ARG A 195 25.40 -3.29 -6.95
CA ARG A 195 24.73 -4.47 -6.41
C ARG A 195 24.91 -4.61 -4.90
N GLN A 196 26.13 -4.43 -4.41
CA GLN A 196 26.44 -4.65 -2.99
C GLN A 196 25.73 -3.61 -2.12
N MET A 197 25.68 -2.36 -2.58
CA MET A 197 24.97 -1.29 -1.89
C MET A 197 23.45 -1.49 -1.93
N ILE A 198 22.88 -1.89 -3.07
CA ILE A 198 21.46 -2.23 -3.21
C ILE A 198 21.10 -3.35 -2.23
N THR A 199 21.93 -4.40 -2.17
CA THR A 199 21.73 -5.55 -1.27
C THR A 199 21.78 -5.11 0.19
N ALA A 200 22.77 -4.30 0.58
CA ALA A 200 22.89 -3.79 1.95
C ALA A 200 21.68 -2.92 2.36
N LEU A 201 21.21 -2.04 1.47
CA LEU A 201 20.04 -1.20 1.69
C LEU A 201 18.75 -2.01 1.75
N LEU A 202 18.60 -3.03 0.91
CA LEU A 202 17.44 -3.92 0.90
C LEU A 202 17.36 -4.71 2.21
N ARG A 203 18.47 -5.32 2.66
CA ARG A 203 18.56 -5.99 3.96
C ARG A 203 18.21 -5.04 5.09
N LYS A 204 18.76 -3.82 5.07
CA LYS A 204 18.48 -2.81 6.11
C LYS A 204 17.03 -2.33 6.10
N LEU A 205 16.42 -2.20 4.92
CA LEU A 205 15.01 -1.82 4.76
C LEU A 205 14.09 -2.88 5.36
N LYS A 206 14.38 -4.15 5.06
CA LYS A 206 13.64 -5.30 5.61
C LYS A 206 13.81 -5.37 7.13
N GLN A 207 15.03 -5.23 7.64
CA GLN A 207 15.31 -5.15 9.07
C GLN A 207 14.51 -4.04 9.77
N GLN A 208 14.61 -2.79 9.30
CA GLN A 208 13.88 -1.66 9.90
C GLN A 208 12.37 -1.82 9.80
N SER A 209 11.86 -2.46 8.75
CA SER A 209 10.43 -2.76 8.63
C SER A 209 9.97 -3.75 9.70
N ARG A 210 10.75 -4.80 9.97
CA ARG A 210 10.44 -5.79 11.01
C ARG A 210 10.50 -5.17 12.41
N GLU A 211 11.58 -4.45 12.70
CA GLU A 211 11.76 -3.74 13.98
C GLU A 211 10.61 -2.77 14.24
N SER A 212 10.16 -2.02 13.23
CA SER A 212 9.05 -1.08 13.37
C SER A 212 7.70 -1.76 13.64
N VAL A 213 7.46 -2.95 13.08
CA VAL A 213 6.24 -3.74 13.38
C VAL A 213 6.31 -4.27 14.81
N GLU A 214 7.47 -4.79 15.23
CA GLU A 214 7.67 -5.34 16.57
C GLU A 214 7.54 -4.26 17.65
N GLU A 215 8.12 -3.07 17.44
CA GLU A 215 7.99 -1.93 18.34
C GLU A 215 6.51 -1.52 18.56
N LYS A 216 5.68 -1.61 17.53
CA LYS A 216 4.26 -1.27 17.58
C LYS A 216 3.38 -2.39 18.13
N ARG A 217 3.86 -3.64 18.13
CA ARG A 217 3.08 -4.83 18.49
C ARG A 217 2.33 -4.69 19.82
N PRO A 218 2.95 -4.21 20.93
CA PRO A 218 2.23 -4.09 22.21
C PRO A 218 1.04 -3.13 22.15
N ARG A 219 1.19 -2.01 21.42
CA ARG A 219 0.12 -1.02 21.23
C ARG A 219 -1.01 -1.60 20.39
N LEU A 220 -0.68 -2.36 19.34
CA LEU A 220 -1.67 -3.01 18.47
C LEU A 220 -2.46 -4.07 19.25
N LEU A 221 -1.80 -4.94 19.99
CA LEU A 221 -2.46 -5.96 20.82
C LEU A 221 -3.37 -5.32 21.89
N LYS A 222 -2.93 -4.23 22.52
CA LYS A 222 -3.78 -3.47 23.44
C LYS A 222 -5.03 -2.92 22.74
N ALA A 223 -4.88 -2.33 21.57
CA ALA A 223 -6.01 -1.81 20.80
C ALA A 223 -6.99 -2.92 20.35
N LEU A 224 -6.47 -4.10 19.96
CA LEU A 224 -7.32 -5.25 19.65
C LEU A 224 -8.14 -5.70 20.86
N LYS A 225 -7.52 -5.77 22.04
CA LYS A 225 -8.20 -6.15 23.27
C LYS A 225 -9.35 -5.21 23.63
N GLU A 226 -9.17 -3.91 23.41
CA GLU A 226 -10.18 -2.88 23.69
C GLU A 226 -11.34 -2.86 22.68
N LEU A 227 -11.19 -3.50 21.51
CA LEU A 227 -12.12 -3.34 20.40
C LEU A 227 -13.43 -4.13 20.53
N GLY A 228 -13.51 -5.06 21.50
CA GLY A 228 -14.61 -6.02 21.61
C GLY A 228 -14.60 -7.04 20.46
N ASP A 229 -15.41 -8.08 20.56
CA ASP A 229 -15.40 -9.21 19.62
C ASP A 229 -16.45 -9.01 18.53
N PHE A 230 -16.07 -9.25 17.28
CA PHE A 230 -16.92 -8.92 16.14
C PHE A 230 -16.67 -9.79 14.91
N TYR A 231 -17.69 -9.83 14.07
CA TYR A 231 -17.66 -10.32 12.70
C TYR A 231 -17.74 -9.13 11.74
N LEU A 232 -16.91 -9.14 10.70
CA LEU A 232 -16.91 -8.17 9.62
C LEU A 232 -16.80 -8.88 8.27
N GLU A 233 -17.68 -8.54 7.33
CA GLU A 233 -17.62 -9.00 5.95
C GLU A 233 -17.41 -7.82 5.01
N LEU A 234 -16.32 -7.88 4.24
CA LEU A 234 -16.02 -6.91 3.20
C LEU A 234 -15.83 -7.60 1.86
N HIS A 235 -16.29 -6.96 0.80
CA HIS A 235 -16.06 -7.39 -0.57
C HIS A 235 -15.15 -6.40 -1.25
N TRP A 236 -14.25 -6.90 -2.09
CA TRP A 236 -13.51 -6.08 -3.00
C TRP A 236 -13.52 -6.67 -4.39
N ASP A 237 -13.57 -5.81 -5.40
CA ASP A 237 -13.60 -6.22 -6.80
C ASP A 237 -12.99 -5.15 -7.71
N PHE A 238 -12.44 -5.60 -8.84
CA PHE A 238 -12.00 -4.71 -9.91
C PHE A 238 -13.03 -4.73 -11.05
N GLN A 239 -13.55 -3.56 -11.41
CA GLN A 239 -14.54 -3.40 -12.47
C GLN A 239 -13.93 -2.69 -13.66
N SER A 240 -14.34 -3.08 -14.87
CA SER A 240 -14.01 -2.35 -16.08
C SER A 240 -15.26 -2.01 -16.88
N TRP A 241 -15.26 -0.83 -17.50
CA TRP A 241 -16.28 -0.46 -18.48
C TRP A 241 -16.08 -1.20 -19.82
N VAL A 242 -14.89 -1.79 -20.04
CA VAL A 242 -14.60 -2.59 -21.23
C VAL A 242 -15.40 -3.90 -21.13
N PRO A 243 -16.25 -4.22 -22.13
CA PRO A 243 -17.03 -5.44 -22.13
C PRO A 243 -16.17 -6.69 -21.94
N LEU A 244 -16.66 -7.66 -21.15
CA LEU A 244 -16.01 -8.93 -20.80
C LEU A 244 -14.76 -8.84 -19.91
N LEU A 245 -14.06 -7.70 -19.87
CA LEU A 245 -12.86 -7.53 -19.03
C LEU A 245 -13.19 -7.62 -17.54
N SER A 246 -14.37 -7.15 -17.12
CA SER A 246 -14.84 -7.29 -15.73
C SER A 246 -14.97 -8.73 -15.23
N ARG A 247 -15.11 -9.72 -16.12
CA ARG A 247 -15.27 -11.13 -15.72
C ARG A 247 -13.96 -11.82 -15.37
N ILE A 248 -12.83 -11.27 -15.82
CA ILE A 248 -11.50 -11.85 -15.60
C ILE A 248 -10.68 -11.03 -14.59
N LEU A 249 -11.24 -9.93 -14.10
CA LEU A 249 -10.65 -9.12 -13.06
C LEU A 249 -10.86 -9.75 -11.68
N PRO A 250 -9.91 -9.57 -10.74
CA PRO A 250 -9.98 -10.21 -9.46
C PRO A 250 -11.08 -9.61 -8.58
N SER A 251 -11.66 -10.47 -7.75
CA SER A 251 -12.62 -10.09 -6.73
C SER A 251 -12.63 -11.13 -5.61
N ASP A 252 -12.90 -10.67 -4.39
CA ASP A 252 -13.02 -11.55 -3.24
C ASP A 252 -14.00 -11.02 -2.19
N ALA A 253 -14.45 -11.95 -1.35
CA ALA A 253 -15.23 -11.69 -0.16
C ALA A 253 -14.38 -12.11 1.05
N CYS A 254 -13.91 -11.13 1.81
CA CYS A 254 -13.09 -11.33 2.98
C CYS A 254 -13.96 -11.29 4.24
N LYS A 255 -13.87 -12.32 5.07
CA LYS A 255 -14.58 -12.41 6.36
C LYS A 255 -13.58 -12.34 7.49
N ILE A 256 -13.78 -11.40 8.40
CA ILE A 256 -12.90 -11.15 9.54
C ILE A 256 -13.67 -11.50 10.80
N TYR A 257 -13.11 -12.43 11.56
CA TYR A 257 -13.55 -12.82 12.89
C TYR A 257 -12.49 -12.32 13.87
N LYS A 258 -12.92 -11.65 14.93
CA LYS A 258 -12.01 -11.15 15.96
C LYS A 258 -12.51 -11.58 17.34
N GLN A 259 -11.63 -12.20 18.12
CA GLN A 259 -11.91 -12.59 19.51
C GLN A 259 -10.70 -12.29 20.40
N GLY A 260 -10.88 -11.46 21.42
CA GLY A 260 -9.80 -11.03 22.31
C GLY A 260 -8.69 -10.31 21.54
N ILE A 261 -7.53 -10.97 21.39
CA ILE A 261 -6.40 -10.48 20.58
C ILE A 261 -6.13 -11.37 19.35
N ASN A 262 -7.01 -12.33 19.08
CA ASN A 262 -6.91 -13.26 17.98
C ASN A 262 -7.80 -12.79 16.83
N ILE A 263 -7.31 -13.00 15.61
CA ILE A 263 -8.02 -12.63 14.39
C ILE A 263 -7.97 -13.80 13.43
N ARG A 264 -9.09 -14.08 12.79
CA ARG A 264 -9.18 -14.98 11.65
C ARG A 264 -9.72 -14.21 10.45
N LEU A 265 -9.06 -14.35 9.31
CA LEU A 265 -9.46 -13.80 8.02
C LEU A 265 -9.68 -14.95 7.05
N ASP A 266 -10.92 -15.14 6.61
CA ASP A 266 -11.26 -16.11 5.57
C ASP A 266 -11.37 -15.41 4.22
N THR A 267 -10.79 -16.00 3.18
CA THR A 267 -10.70 -15.41 1.84
C THR A 267 -10.80 -16.53 0.79
N THR A 268 -11.39 -16.23 -0.38
CA THR A 268 -11.54 -17.24 -1.44
C THR A 268 -10.51 -17.14 -2.54
N LEU A 269 -9.81 -16.01 -2.66
CA LEU A 269 -8.80 -15.80 -3.67
C LEU A 269 -7.45 -16.33 -3.16
N ILE A 270 -6.96 -17.40 -3.79
CA ILE A 270 -5.63 -17.97 -3.50
C ILE A 270 -4.55 -17.15 -4.21
N ASP A 271 -4.72 -16.96 -5.51
CA ASP A 271 -3.73 -16.29 -6.36
C ASP A 271 -4.42 -15.61 -7.55
N PHE A 272 -3.73 -14.64 -8.13
CA PHE A 272 -4.15 -13.97 -9.36
C PHE A 272 -2.93 -13.78 -10.28
N THR A 273 -2.76 -14.72 -11.20
CA THR A 273 -1.67 -14.79 -12.17
C THR A 273 -2.23 -14.93 -13.58
N ASP A 274 -1.61 -14.29 -14.58
CA ASP A 274 -2.06 -14.30 -15.99
C ASP A 274 -3.55 -13.97 -16.21
N MET A 275 -4.08 -12.98 -15.48
CA MET A 275 -5.51 -12.60 -15.52
C MET A 275 -6.46 -13.76 -15.17
N LYS A 276 -6.00 -14.75 -14.41
CA LYS A 276 -6.80 -15.87 -13.91
C LYS A 276 -6.82 -15.85 -12.40
N CYS A 277 -8.02 -15.83 -11.84
CA CYS A 277 -8.22 -15.99 -10.40
C CYS A 277 -8.16 -17.47 -10.05
N GLN A 278 -7.22 -17.84 -9.20
CA GLN A 278 -7.25 -19.12 -8.51
C GLN A 278 -8.08 -18.95 -7.24
N ARG A 279 -9.10 -19.79 -7.07
CA ARG A 279 -9.98 -19.75 -5.91
C ARG A 279 -9.86 -21.02 -5.08
N GLY A 280 -10.12 -20.89 -3.79
CA GLY A 280 -10.29 -22.00 -2.85
C GLY A 280 -10.81 -21.50 -1.51
N ASP A 281 -10.48 -22.20 -0.44
CA ASP A 281 -10.90 -21.89 0.92
C ASP A 281 -9.68 -21.70 1.82
N LEU A 282 -9.28 -20.43 2.00
CA LEU A 282 -8.12 -20.06 2.80
C LEU A 282 -8.53 -19.35 4.09
N SER A 283 -7.85 -19.69 5.18
CA SER A 283 -7.99 -19.00 6.47
C SER A 283 -6.62 -18.51 6.96
N PHE A 284 -6.49 -17.21 7.17
CA PHE A 284 -5.35 -16.60 7.85
C PHE A 284 -5.68 -16.45 9.32
N ILE A 285 -4.85 -17.02 10.20
CA ILE A 285 -5.04 -16.94 11.64
C ILE A 285 -3.87 -16.16 12.24
N PHE A 286 -4.22 -15.08 12.96
CA PHE A 286 -3.33 -14.36 13.85
C PHE A 286 -3.61 -14.74 15.31
N ASN A 287 -2.60 -15.27 15.98
CA ASN A 287 -2.61 -15.54 17.41
C ASN A 287 -1.78 -14.47 18.14
N GLY A 288 -2.46 -13.63 18.91
CA GLY A 288 -1.83 -12.53 19.63
C GLY A 288 -0.98 -12.95 20.83
N ASP A 289 -1.24 -14.13 21.39
CA ASP A 289 -0.52 -14.69 22.55
C ASP A 289 0.78 -15.41 22.14
N ALA A 290 0.91 -15.79 20.87
CA ALA A 290 2.09 -16.47 20.33
C ALA A 290 3.27 -15.51 20.09
N ALA A 291 4.48 -16.07 20.07
CA ALA A 291 5.68 -15.35 19.66
C ALA A 291 5.54 -14.84 18.21
N PRO A 292 6.19 -13.71 17.84
CA PRO A 292 6.03 -13.12 16.50
C PRO A 292 6.24 -14.12 15.35
N SER A 293 7.22 -15.02 15.44
CA SER A 293 7.52 -16.06 14.46
C SER A 293 6.45 -17.15 14.30
N GLU A 294 5.56 -17.30 15.30
CA GLU A 294 4.51 -18.33 15.33
C GLU A 294 3.10 -17.72 15.29
N SER A 295 3.02 -16.39 15.37
CA SER A 295 1.76 -15.67 15.53
C SER A 295 0.90 -15.61 14.28
N PHE A 296 1.40 -16.03 13.12
CA PHE A 296 0.66 -15.93 11.86
C PHE A 296 0.78 -17.21 11.04
N VAL A 297 -0.37 -17.77 10.65
CA VAL A 297 -0.47 -19.02 9.90
C VAL A 297 -1.55 -18.91 8.83
N VAL A 298 -1.33 -19.56 7.69
CA VAL A 298 -2.30 -19.70 6.60
C VAL A 298 -2.71 -21.15 6.51
N LEU A 299 -4.02 -21.39 6.45
CA LEU A 299 -4.63 -22.70 6.29
C LEU A 299 -5.19 -22.80 4.87
N ASP A 300 -4.93 -23.93 4.22
CA ASP A 300 -5.67 -24.40 3.05
C ASP A 300 -6.69 -25.44 3.53
N ASN A 301 -7.95 -25.01 3.64
CA ASN A 301 -9.01 -25.83 4.22
C ASN A 301 -9.41 -27.00 3.30
N GLU A 302 -9.22 -26.86 1.99
CA GLU A 302 -9.50 -27.91 1.01
C GLU A 302 -8.46 -29.04 1.07
N GLN A 303 -7.19 -28.66 1.19
CA GLN A 303 -6.08 -29.62 1.27
C GLN A 303 -5.80 -30.10 2.70
N LYS A 304 -6.40 -29.45 3.71
CA LYS A 304 -6.14 -29.69 5.14
C LYS A 304 -4.66 -29.56 5.49
N VAL A 305 -4.03 -28.51 4.95
CA VAL A 305 -2.64 -28.18 5.26
C VAL A 305 -2.54 -26.76 5.80
N TYR A 306 -1.46 -26.48 6.53
CA TYR A 306 -1.16 -25.14 6.99
C TYR A 306 0.31 -24.78 6.75
N GLN A 307 0.58 -23.49 6.60
CA GLN A 307 1.92 -22.93 6.51
C GLN A 307 2.05 -21.78 7.51
N ARG A 308 3.11 -21.83 8.33
CA ARG A 308 3.47 -20.71 9.18
C ARG A 308 4.22 -19.66 8.36
N ILE A 309 3.79 -18.41 8.49
CA ILE A 309 4.43 -17.30 7.78
C ILE A 309 5.68 -16.92 8.57
N HIS A 310 6.81 -17.41 8.10
CA HIS A 310 8.12 -17.11 8.65
C HIS A 310 8.72 -15.92 7.92
N HIS A 311 9.33 -15.01 8.66
CA HIS A 311 10.09 -13.90 8.10
C HIS A 311 11.58 -14.27 7.88
N GLU A 312 11.96 -15.55 7.78
CA GLU A 312 13.35 -15.91 7.49
C GLU A 312 13.55 -15.97 5.98
N GLU A 313 14.21 -14.93 5.44
CA GLU A 313 14.50 -14.85 4.02
C GLU A 313 15.85 -15.48 3.74
N SER A 314 15.92 -16.31 2.71
CA SER A 314 17.21 -16.84 2.26
C SER A 314 18.06 -15.77 1.56
N GLU A 315 19.38 -15.98 1.59
CA GLU A 315 20.33 -15.19 0.80
C GLU A 315 19.98 -15.24 -0.70
N MET A 316 19.48 -16.37 -1.19
CA MET A 316 19.05 -16.54 -2.58
C MET A 316 17.89 -15.62 -2.95
N GLU A 317 16.86 -15.54 -2.10
CA GLU A 317 15.71 -14.66 -2.34
C GLU A 317 16.09 -13.17 -2.31
N THR A 318 16.99 -12.80 -1.39
CA THR A 318 17.51 -11.42 -1.36
C THR A 318 18.21 -11.08 -2.67
N GLU A 319 19.03 -12.01 -3.17
CA GLU A 319 19.77 -11.78 -4.40
C GLU A 319 18.87 -11.77 -5.66
N GLU A 320 17.80 -12.58 -5.69
CA GLU A 320 16.77 -12.55 -6.74
C GLU A 320 16.00 -11.22 -6.74
N GLU A 321 15.62 -10.71 -5.56
CA GLU A 321 14.99 -9.39 -5.46
C GLU A 321 15.92 -8.28 -5.97
N VAL A 322 17.22 -8.37 -5.69
CA VAL A 322 18.21 -7.41 -6.22
C VAL A 322 18.28 -7.50 -7.75
N ASP A 323 18.25 -8.71 -8.33
CA ASP A 323 18.22 -8.88 -9.79
C ASP A 323 16.97 -8.24 -10.41
N ILE A 324 15.80 -8.44 -9.80
CA ILE A 324 14.54 -7.82 -10.22
C ILE A 324 14.62 -6.29 -10.13
N LEU A 325 15.14 -5.75 -9.03
CA LEU A 325 15.28 -4.30 -8.83
C LEU A 325 16.21 -3.68 -9.89
N MET A 326 17.28 -4.38 -10.27
CA MET A 326 18.22 -3.92 -11.28
C MET A 326 17.70 -4.02 -12.73
N SER A 327 16.69 -4.85 -13.00
CA SER A 327 16.07 -4.98 -14.33
C SER A 327 14.70 -4.30 -14.46
N SER A 328 14.15 -3.79 -13.36
CA SER A 328 12.82 -3.17 -13.33
C SER A 328 12.92 -1.65 -13.27
N ASP A 329 11.87 -0.98 -13.73
CA ASP A 329 11.77 0.47 -13.59
C ASP A 329 11.80 0.90 -12.12
N ILE A 330 12.54 1.97 -11.81
CA ILE A 330 12.41 2.61 -10.50
C ILE A 330 11.14 3.46 -10.53
N TYR A 331 10.14 3.08 -9.74
CA TYR A 331 8.83 3.72 -9.74
C TYR A 331 8.51 4.36 -8.39
N SER A 332 8.06 5.62 -8.42
CA SER A 332 7.53 6.30 -7.24
C SER A 332 6.16 6.88 -7.57
N ALA A 333 5.16 6.49 -6.78
CA ALA A 333 3.82 7.03 -6.87
C ALA A 333 3.38 7.64 -5.53
N THR A 334 2.82 8.84 -5.61
CA THR A 334 2.30 9.61 -4.50
C THR A 334 0.91 10.13 -4.85
N LEU A 335 -0.07 9.84 -3.99
CA LEU A 335 -1.39 10.42 -4.08
C LEU A 335 -1.33 11.79 -3.37
N SER A 336 -1.49 12.86 -4.13
CA SER A 336 -1.54 14.22 -3.58
C SER A 336 -2.93 14.48 -3.01
N THR A 337 -2.96 14.87 -1.74
CA THR A 337 -4.18 15.14 -0.97
C THR A 337 -4.43 16.64 -0.73
N LYS A 338 -3.55 17.52 -1.25
CA LYS A 338 -3.55 18.97 -0.96
C LYS A 338 -4.83 19.69 -1.37
N SER A 339 -5.55 19.18 -2.36
CA SER A 339 -6.71 19.82 -2.98
C SER A 339 -7.99 18.96 -2.89
N ILE A 340 -8.04 17.98 -1.99
CA ILE A 340 -9.19 17.09 -1.90
C ILE A 340 -10.41 17.83 -1.35
N SER A 341 -11.54 17.68 -2.01
CA SER A 341 -12.85 18.14 -1.53
C SER A 341 -13.92 17.09 -1.81
N PHE A 342 -14.98 17.13 -1.00
CA PHE A 342 -16.10 16.21 -1.10
C PHE A 342 -17.35 16.97 -1.52
N THR A 343 -18.08 16.44 -2.51
CA THR A 343 -19.37 16.98 -2.95
C THR A 343 -20.41 15.88 -2.96
N ARG A 344 -21.64 16.16 -2.53
CA ARG A 344 -22.74 15.20 -2.57
C ARG A 344 -22.93 14.66 -3.99
N ALA A 345 -22.94 13.34 -4.13
CA ALA A 345 -23.34 12.71 -5.38
C ALA A 345 -24.84 12.92 -5.56
N GLN A 346 -25.29 13.17 -6.80
CA GLN A 346 -26.68 13.43 -7.10
C GLN A 346 -27.22 12.40 -8.10
N THR A 347 -28.49 12.04 -7.94
CA THR A 347 -29.25 11.13 -8.82
C THR A 347 -30.46 11.84 -9.43
N GLY A 348 -30.93 11.35 -10.57
CA GLY A 348 -32.12 11.87 -11.28
C GLY A 348 -31.78 12.74 -12.51
N TRP A 349 -32.49 12.50 -13.62
CA TRP A 349 -32.26 13.18 -14.90
C TRP A 349 -32.90 14.58 -14.94
N LEU A 350 -34.11 14.72 -14.38
CA LEU A 350 -34.89 15.97 -14.40
C LEU A 350 -34.87 16.72 -13.05
N PHE A 351 -34.83 15.99 -11.94
CA PHE A 351 -34.69 16.55 -10.60
C PHE A 351 -33.44 15.93 -10.00
N ARG A 352 -32.46 16.77 -9.65
CA ARG A 352 -31.23 16.31 -9.00
C ARG A 352 -31.50 16.24 -7.50
N GLU A 353 -31.47 15.03 -6.97
CA GLU A 353 -31.58 14.76 -5.54
C GLU A 353 -30.27 14.17 -5.02
N ASP A 354 -29.97 14.45 -3.77
CA ASP A 354 -28.80 13.89 -3.10
C ASP A 354 -28.93 12.36 -3.01
N LYS A 355 -27.84 11.68 -3.37
CA LYS A 355 -27.80 10.22 -3.46
C LYS A 355 -27.58 9.61 -2.08
N THR A 356 -28.59 8.90 -1.58
CA THR A 356 -28.53 8.06 -0.38
C THR A 356 -29.08 6.68 -0.71
N GLU A 357 -28.28 5.63 -0.53
CA GLU A 357 -28.65 4.24 -0.85
C GLU A 357 -28.12 3.29 0.23
N ARG A 358 -28.66 2.06 0.28
CA ARG A 358 -28.12 1.01 1.16
C ARG A 358 -26.87 0.40 0.53
N VAL A 359 -25.84 0.26 1.34
CA VAL A 359 -24.62 -0.49 1.03
C VAL A 359 -24.52 -1.62 2.05
N GLY A 360 -24.76 -2.86 1.59
CA GLY A 360 -25.03 -3.97 2.50
C GLY A 360 -26.19 -3.63 3.45
N ASN A 361 -25.93 -3.70 4.74
CA ASN A 361 -26.93 -3.39 5.77
C ASN A 361 -27.00 -1.90 6.16
N PHE A 362 -26.09 -1.06 5.66
CA PHE A 362 -25.91 0.31 6.14
C PHE A 362 -26.55 1.34 5.19
N LEU A 363 -27.31 2.29 5.74
CA LEU A 363 -27.74 3.45 4.95
C LEU A 363 -26.56 4.39 4.75
N ALA A 364 -26.27 4.75 3.50
CA ALA A 364 -25.06 5.48 3.16
C ALA A 364 -25.30 6.65 2.22
N ASP A 365 -24.57 7.71 2.51
CA ASP A 365 -24.56 8.98 1.83
C ASP A 365 -23.39 9.01 0.84
N PHE A 366 -23.68 9.23 -0.45
CA PHE A 366 -22.66 9.16 -1.49
C PHE A 366 -22.01 10.53 -1.75
N TYR A 367 -20.69 10.53 -1.88
CA TYR A 367 -19.88 11.71 -2.17
C TYR A 367 -18.91 11.43 -3.32
N LEU A 368 -18.76 12.42 -4.19
CA LEU A 368 -17.66 12.48 -5.15
C LEU A 368 -16.43 13.06 -4.47
N VAL A 369 -15.29 12.41 -4.65
CA VAL A 369 -13.99 12.88 -4.19
C VAL A 369 -13.31 13.61 -5.33
N ASN A 370 -13.22 14.94 -5.20
CA ASN A 370 -12.61 15.82 -6.18
C ASN A 370 -11.16 16.14 -5.80
N GLY A 371 -10.34 16.48 -6.79
CA GLY A 371 -8.97 16.96 -6.55
C GLY A 371 -7.97 15.85 -6.16
N LEU A 372 -8.32 14.58 -6.32
CA LEU A 372 -7.40 13.46 -6.21
C LEU A 372 -6.44 13.45 -7.39
N VAL A 373 -5.14 13.60 -7.10
CA VAL A 373 -4.08 13.61 -8.11
C VAL A 373 -3.07 12.53 -7.78
N LEU A 374 -2.90 11.56 -8.68
CA LEU A 374 -1.79 10.63 -8.64
C LEU A 374 -0.60 11.25 -9.37
N GLU A 375 0.45 11.53 -8.62
CA GLU A 375 1.75 11.95 -9.15
C GLU A 375 2.65 10.72 -9.19
N SER A 376 3.11 10.37 -10.38
CA SER A 376 3.96 9.22 -10.62
C SER A 376 5.23 9.63 -11.33
N ARG A 377 6.34 9.01 -10.93
CA ARG A 377 7.67 9.22 -11.49
C ARG A 377 8.26 7.86 -11.80
N LYS A 378 8.88 7.74 -12.96
CA LYS A 378 9.51 6.52 -13.45
C LYS A 378 10.92 6.84 -13.94
N ARG A 379 11.93 6.17 -13.37
CA ARG A 379 13.35 6.29 -13.70
C ARG A 379 13.86 4.98 -14.33
N ARG A 380 14.74 5.11 -15.33
CA ARG A 380 15.19 4.01 -16.19
C ARG A 380 16.66 4.12 -16.62
N GLU A 381 17.41 5.06 -16.08
CA GLU A 381 18.81 5.29 -16.43
C GLU A 381 19.75 4.11 -16.08
N HIS A 382 19.32 3.20 -15.22
CA HIS A 382 20.04 1.97 -14.86
C HIS A 382 19.73 0.78 -15.77
N LEU A 383 18.71 0.90 -16.62
CA LEU A 383 18.23 -0.19 -17.47
C LEU A 383 18.97 -0.24 -18.81
N SER A 384 19.25 -1.46 -19.29
CA SER A 384 19.69 -1.65 -20.67
C SER A 384 18.53 -1.45 -21.66
N GLU A 385 18.83 -1.32 -22.95
CA GLU A 385 17.80 -1.28 -23.99
C GLU A 385 16.94 -2.56 -24.00
N GLU A 386 17.58 -3.71 -23.80
CA GLU A 386 16.91 -5.01 -23.66
C GLU A 386 15.92 -5.01 -22.48
N ASP A 387 16.30 -4.43 -21.33
CA ASP A 387 15.41 -4.32 -20.17
C ASP A 387 14.23 -3.41 -20.46
N ILE A 388 14.46 -2.30 -21.15
CA ILE A 388 13.41 -1.36 -21.51
C ILE A 388 12.42 -2.04 -22.47
N LEU A 389 12.91 -2.80 -23.45
CA LEU A 389 12.08 -3.56 -24.39
C LEU A 389 11.31 -4.66 -23.65
N ARG A 390 11.97 -5.41 -22.77
CA ARG A 390 11.35 -6.45 -21.93
C ARG A 390 10.24 -5.86 -21.06
N ASN A 391 10.52 -4.78 -20.33
CA ASN A 391 9.55 -4.13 -19.46
C ASN A 391 8.37 -3.53 -20.25
N LYS A 392 8.62 -3.02 -21.46
CA LYS A 392 7.54 -2.60 -22.38
C LYS A 392 6.69 -3.78 -22.83
N ALA A 393 7.30 -4.89 -23.25
CA ALA A 393 6.59 -6.09 -23.70
C ALA A 393 5.73 -6.70 -22.57
N ILE A 394 6.24 -6.77 -21.35
CA ILE A 394 5.50 -7.22 -20.16
C ILE A 394 4.28 -6.30 -19.93
N MET A 395 4.49 -4.98 -19.91
CA MET A 395 3.40 -4.02 -19.72
C MET A 395 2.35 -4.07 -20.85
N GLU A 396 2.78 -4.28 -22.10
CA GLU A 396 1.87 -4.44 -23.23
C GLU A 396 1.07 -5.73 -23.15
N SER A 397 1.71 -6.86 -22.81
CA SER A 397 1.03 -8.15 -22.61
C SER A 397 -0.04 -8.04 -21.52
N LEU A 398 0.30 -7.43 -20.38
CA LEU A 398 -0.64 -7.15 -19.28
C LEU A 398 -1.82 -6.27 -19.74
N SER A 399 -1.55 -5.25 -20.57
CA SER A 399 -2.61 -4.36 -21.08
C SER A 399 -3.54 -5.04 -22.10
N LYS A 400 -3.06 -6.08 -22.79
CA LYS A 400 -3.77 -6.81 -23.85
C LYS A 400 -4.35 -8.15 -23.34
N GLY A 401 -4.14 -8.50 -22.07
CA GLY A 401 -4.60 -9.76 -21.48
C GLY A 401 -3.90 -11.01 -22.03
N GLY A 402 -2.65 -10.87 -22.51
CA GLY A 402 -1.86 -11.99 -23.03
C GLY A 402 -1.25 -12.84 -21.90
N ASN A 403 -1.02 -14.13 -22.17
CA ASN A 403 -0.28 -15.02 -21.27
C ASN A 403 1.19 -14.58 -21.19
N ILE A 404 1.76 -14.49 -19.99
CA ILE A 404 3.21 -14.33 -19.79
C ILE A 404 3.83 -15.74 -19.79
N MET A 405 3.81 -16.45 -20.92
CA MET A 405 4.67 -17.63 -21.07
C MET A 405 6.06 -17.20 -21.53
N GLU A 406 7.03 -17.40 -20.64
CA GLU A 406 8.39 -17.90 -20.90
C GLU A 406 8.92 -17.63 -22.31
N GLN A 407 9.41 -16.42 -22.54
CA GLN A 407 10.66 -16.35 -23.29
C GLN A 407 11.74 -16.84 -22.33
N ASN A 408 12.47 -17.90 -22.72
CA ASN A 408 13.55 -18.56 -21.97
C ASN A 408 14.61 -17.57 -21.47
N PHE A 409 14.33 -16.84 -20.40
CA PHE A 409 15.30 -15.97 -19.76
C PHE A 409 15.78 -16.70 -18.52
N GLU A 410 16.92 -17.39 -18.66
CA GLU A 410 17.64 -17.82 -17.46
C GLU A 410 17.92 -16.58 -16.60
N PRO A 411 17.63 -16.61 -15.30
CA PRO A 411 17.94 -15.51 -14.39
C PRO A 411 19.46 -15.38 -14.29
N VAL A 412 20.05 -14.58 -15.18
CA VAL A 412 21.47 -14.24 -15.12
C VAL A 412 21.66 -13.28 -13.95
N ARG A 413 22.48 -13.68 -12.98
CA ARG A 413 22.91 -12.84 -11.86
C ARG A 413 23.46 -11.52 -12.39
N ARG A 414 22.82 -10.40 -12.05
CA ARG A 414 23.26 -9.09 -12.54
C ARG A 414 24.47 -8.59 -11.79
N GLN A 415 25.51 -8.25 -12.56
CA GLN A 415 26.68 -7.55 -12.06
C GLN A 415 26.36 -6.09 -11.80
N SER A 416 27.20 -5.44 -10.99
CA SER A 416 27.11 -3.99 -10.80
C SER A 416 27.31 -3.25 -12.12
N LEU A 417 26.58 -2.16 -12.30
CA LEU A 417 26.80 -1.26 -13.43
C LEU A 417 28.16 -0.56 -13.30
N THR A 418 28.68 -0.09 -14.42
CA THR A 418 29.86 0.78 -14.41
C THR A 418 29.54 2.07 -13.63
N PRO A 419 30.37 2.46 -12.65
CA PRO A 419 30.16 3.69 -11.90
C PRO A 419 30.04 4.91 -12.84
N PRO A 420 29.20 5.91 -12.49
CA PRO A 420 29.17 7.16 -13.24
C PRO A 420 30.53 7.89 -13.17
N PRO A 421 30.80 8.84 -14.09
CA PRO A 421 31.98 9.69 -14.01
C PRO A 421 32.09 10.38 -12.65
N GLN A 422 33.32 10.72 -12.24
CA GLN A 422 33.54 11.44 -10.99
C GLN A 422 32.77 12.76 -10.98
N ASN A 423 32.05 12.99 -9.88
CA ASN A 423 31.31 14.23 -9.68
C ASN A 423 32.27 15.41 -9.50
N THR A 424 32.11 16.45 -10.32
CA THR A 424 32.92 17.68 -10.25
C THR A 424 32.25 18.79 -9.44
N ILE A 425 30.99 18.60 -9.02
CA ILE A 425 30.22 19.57 -8.25
C ILE A 425 30.77 19.67 -6.82
N THR A 426 31.01 20.89 -6.38
CA THR A 426 31.43 21.19 -5.01
C THR A 426 30.26 21.14 -4.03
N TRP A 427 30.55 20.97 -2.74
CA TRP A 427 29.53 20.99 -1.69
C TRP A 427 28.78 22.32 -1.66
N GLU A 428 29.51 23.42 -1.84
CA GLU A 428 28.99 24.78 -1.83
C GLU A 428 28.01 24.99 -2.97
N GLU A 429 28.37 24.61 -4.21
CA GLU A 429 27.47 24.64 -5.37
C GLU A 429 26.21 23.80 -5.15
N TYR A 430 26.36 22.61 -4.56
CA TYR A 430 25.23 21.73 -4.25
C TYR A 430 24.28 22.35 -3.23
N ILE A 431 24.78 22.77 -2.07
CA ILE A 431 23.92 23.20 -0.96
C ILE A 431 23.30 24.58 -1.18
N SER A 432 23.95 25.43 -2.00
CA SER A 432 23.43 26.76 -2.37
C SER A 432 22.42 26.73 -3.52
N ALA A 433 22.27 25.60 -4.21
CA ALA A 433 21.33 25.49 -5.32
C ALA A 433 19.88 25.75 -4.86
N GLU A 434 19.07 26.36 -5.75
CA GLU A 434 17.65 26.58 -5.48
C GLU A 434 16.92 25.25 -5.26
N ASN A 435 15.92 25.27 -4.37
CA ASN A 435 15.11 24.08 -4.09
C ASN A 435 14.45 23.57 -5.39
N GLY A 436 14.64 22.27 -5.67
CA GLY A 436 14.18 21.64 -6.91
C GLY A 436 15.10 21.80 -8.13
N LYS A 437 16.22 22.52 -7.99
CA LYS A 437 17.25 22.70 -9.04
C LYS A 437 18.65 22.28 -8.57
N ALA A 438 18.72 21.34 -7.62
CA ALA A 438 19.99 20.79 -7.17
C ALA A 438 20.77 20.19 -8.35
N PRO A 439 22.09 20.39 -8.43
CA PRO A 439 22.92 19.72 -9.43
C PRO A 439 22.85 18.20 -9.24
N HIS A 440 22.92 17.47 -10.35
CA HIS A 440 22.86 16.02 -10.34
C HIS A 440 24.21 15.42 -9.90
N LEU A 441 24.20 14.53 -8.90
CA LEU A 441 25.43 14.03 -8.27
C LEU A 441 25.90 12.65 -8.77
N GLY A 442 25.10 11.96 -9.59
CA GLY A 442 25.38 10.62 -10.09
C GLY A 442 25.12 10.46 -11.60
N ARG A 443 24.60 9.30 -12.01
CA ARG A 443 24.24 8.99 -13.41
C ARG A 443 23.12 9.89 -13.95
N GLU A 444 23.26 10.43 -15.15
CA GLU A 444 22.23 11.25 -15.80
C GLU A 444 20.84 10.58 -15.77
N LEU A 445 19.82 11.33 -15.33
CA LEU A 445 18.51 10.78 -15.04
C LEU A 445 17.64 10.66 -16.29
N VAL A 446 17.11 9.46 -16.53
CA VAL A 446 16.07 9.21 -17.54
C VAL A 446 14.74 9.10 -16.82
N CYS A 447 14.20 10.26 -16.41
CA CYS A 447 12.96 10.35 -15.65
C CYS A 447 11.76 10.71 -16.54
N LYS A 448 10.65 9.98 -16.38
CA LYS A 448 9.34 10.34 -16.91
C LYS A 448 8.38 10.60 -15.77
N GLU A 449 7.83 11.79 -15.73
CA GLU A 449 6.79 12.18 -14.77
C GLU A 449 5.40 12.09 -15.42
N SER A 450 4.41 11.65 -14.66
CA SER A 450 3.01 11.65 -15.08
C SER A 450 2.12 12.04 -13.92
N LYS A 451 1.23 13.00 -14.20
CA LYS A 451 0.22 13.49 -13.27
C LYS A 451 -1.14 13.13 -13.83
N LYS A 452 -1.93 12.38 -13.06
CA LYS A 452 -3.28 11.99 -13.44
C LYS A 452 -4.27 12.37 -12.36
N THR A 453 -5.31 13.09 -12.76
CA THR A 453 -6.45 13.40 -11.89
C THR A 453 -7.51 12.34 -12.06
N PHE A 454 -8.03 11.81 -10.95
CA PHE A 454 -9.10 10.82 -10.98
C PHE A 454 -10.28 11.29 -10.12
N LYS A 455 -11.48 10.83 -10.47
CA LYS A 455 -12.68 11.03 -9.67
C LYS A 455 -12.98 9.72 -8.95
N ALA A 456 -12.95 9.73 -7.63
CA ALA A 456 -13.37 8.59 -6.83
C ALA A 456 -14.76 8.84 -6.24
N THR A 457 -15.46 7.78 -5.84
CA THR A 457 -16.72 7.87 -5.09
C THR A 457 -16.54 7.22 -3.74
N ILE A 458 -17.11 7.82 -2.70
CA ILE A 458 -17.12 7.27 -1.35
C ILE A 458 -18.55 7.32 -0.79
N ALA A 459 -18.99 6.22 -0.18
CA ALA A 459 -20.26 6.17 0.54
C ALA A 459 -20.01 6.14 2.04
N MET A 460 -20.58 7.11 2.76
CA MET A 460 -20.37 7.29 4.20
C MET A 460 -21.63 6.91 4.95
N SER A 461 -21.51 6.08 5.98
CA SER A 461 -22.61 5.73 6.87
C SER A 461 -22.32 6.14 8.30
N GLN A 462 -23.27 6.81 8.95
CA GLN A 462 -23.17 7.13 10.37
C GLN A 462 -23.59 5.95 11.27
N GLU A 463 -24.17 4.90 10.68
CA GLU A 463 -24.71 3.74 11.39
C GLU A 463 -23.67 2.62 11.60
N PHE A 464 -22.49 2.74 10.99
CA PHE A 464 -21.46 1.71 11.10
C PHE A 464 -20.90 1.68 12.53
N PRO A 465 -20.90 0.53 13.23
CA PRO A 465 -20.60 0.51 14.67
C PRO A 465 -19.11 0.67 15.02
N LEU A 466 -18.21 0.58 14.03
CA LEU A 466 -16.76 0.62 14.23
C LEU A 466 -16.19 1.95 13.76
N GLY A 467 -15.26 2.52 14.53
CA GLY A 467 -14.45 3.65 14.07
C GLY A 467 -13.42 3.21 13.02
N ILE A 468 -13.05 4.12 12.11
CA ILE A 468 -12.07 3.81 11.06
C ILE A 468 -10.69 3.49 11.66
N GLU A 469 -10.25 4.27 12.65
CA GLU A 469 -8.98 4.02 13.36
C GLU A 469 -8.94 2.63 14.01
N SER A 470 -10.08 2.14 14.48
CA SER A 470 -10.18 0.80 15.05
C SER A 470 -10.01 -0.29 14.00
N LEU A 471 -10.67 -0.15 12.84
CA LEU A 471 -10.47 -1.08 11.72
C LEU A 471 -9.01 -1.05 11.26
N LEU A 472 -8.40 0.13 11.22
CA LEU A 472 -7.00 0.27 10.86
C LEU A 472 -6.09 -0.55 11.80
N ASN A 473 -6.34 -0.57 13.11
CA ASN A 473 -5.55 -1.40 14.02
C ASN A 473 -5.67 -2.91 13.73
N VAL A 474 -6.85 -3.37 13.31
CA VAL A 474 -7.10 -4.77 12.91
C VAL A 474 -6.33 -5.09 11.63
N LEU A 475 -6.44 -4.24 10.62
CA LEU A 475 -5.76 -4.41 9.33
C LEU A 475 -4.24 -4.35 9.46
N GLU A 476 -3.68 -3.50 10.33
CA GLU A 476 -2.22 -3.37 10.56
C GLU A 476 -1.62 -4.67 11.13
N VAL A 477 -2.41 -5.49 11.83
CA VAL A 477 -1.98 -6.77 12.42
C VAL A 477 -2.03 -7.92 11.42
N ILE A 478 -3.15 -8.08 10.72
CA ILE A 478 -3.32 -9.20 9.77
C ILE A 478 -2.56 -8.98 8.46
N ALA A 479 -2.30 -7.73 8.11
CA ALA A 479 -1.65 -7.40 6.86
C ALA A 479 -0.82 -6.12 7.03
N PRO A 480 0.46 -6.24 7.46
CA PRO A 480 1.38 -5.12 7.60
C PRO A 480 1.75 -4.56 6.22
N PHE A 481 0.80 -3.88 5.56
CA PHE A 481 0.97 -3.38 4.20
C PHE A 481 1.95 -2.20 4.18
N LYS A 482 2.85 -2.19 3.18
CA LYS A 482 3.80 -1.09 2.94
C LYS A 482 3.12 0.29 2.75
N HIS A 483 1.83 0.32 2.45
CA HIS A 483 1.01 1.53 2.21
C HIS A 483 0.06 1.90 3.34
N PHE A 484 0.12 1.20 4.49
CA PHE A 484 -0.80 1.43 5.59
C PHE A 484 -0.83 2.87 6.09
N ASN A 485 0.35 3.51 6.17
CA ASN A 485 0.45 4.92 6.55
C ASN A 485 -0.28 5.86 5.58
N LYS A 486 -0.30 5.57 4.27
CA LYS A 486 -1.04 6.39 3.29
C LYS A 486 -2.55 6.23 3.47
N LEU A 487 -3.02 5.02 3.81
CA LEU A 487 -4.42 4.79 4.13
C LEU A 487 -4.80 5.52 5.43
N ARG A 488 -3.95 5.46 6.46
CA ARG A 488 -4.14 6.21 7.71
C ARG A 488 -4.11 7.73 7.47
N GLU A 489 -3.18 8.23 6.66
CA GLU A 489 -3.14 9.64 6.23
C GLU A 489 -4.42 10.05 5.49
N PHE A 490 -4.94 9.17 4.61
CA PHE A 490 -6.21 9.38 3.91
C PHE A 490 -7.39 9.44 4.88
N VAL A 491 -7.44 8.55 5.88
CA VAL A 491 -8.51 8.52 6.89
C VAL A 491 -8.45 9.71 7.84
N GLN A 492 -7.24 10.17 8.19
CA GLN A 492 -7.01 11.38 8.99
C GLN A 492 -7.40 12.68 8.28
N MET A 493 -7.68 12.62 6.97
CA MET A 493 -8.31 13.75 6.29
C MET A 493 -9.71 13.99 6.86
N LYS A 494 -10.26 15.19 6.64
CA LYS A 494 -11.66 15.49 6.95
C LYS A 494 -12.59 14.74 5.99
N LEU A 495 -12.68 13.43 6.13
CA LEU A 495 -13.74 12.64 5.52
C LEU A 495 -15.09 13.23 5.90
N PRO A 496 -16.13 13.09 5.06
CA PRO A 496 -17.48 13.44 5.49
C PRO A 496 -17.89 12.64 6.73
N PRO A 497 -18.89 13.09 7.50
CA PRO A 497 -19.30 12.39 8.73
C PRO A 497 -19.67 10.92 8.50
N GLY A 498 -19.20 10.05 9.39
CA GLY A 498 -19.47 8.61 9.37
C GLY A 498 -18.28 7.74 8.97
N PHE A 499 -18.55 6.47 8.70
CA PHE A 499 -17.61 5.45 8.28
C PHE A 499 -17.74 5.17 6.77
N PRO A 500 -16.64 4.96 6.02
CA PRO A 500 -16.68 4.74 4.58
C PRO A 500 -17.06 3.28 4.27
N VAL A 501 -18.35 3.01 4.12
CA VAL A 501 -18.88 1.67 3.83
C VAL A 501 -18.72 1.24 2.37
N LYS A 502 -18.40 2.17 1.46
CA LYS A 502 -18.00 1.84 0.07
C LYS A 502 -17.00 2.84 -0.49
N LEU A 503 -15.98 2.37 -1.19
CA LEU A 503 -15.00 3.17 -1.91
C LEU A 503 -14.83 2.66 -3.34
N ASP A 504 -15.01 3.53 -4.32
CA ASP A 504 -14.76 3.27 -5.74
C ASP A 504 -13.59 4.15 -6.20
N ILE A 505 -12.41 3.55 -6.40
CA ILE A 505 -11.16 4.24 -6.74
C ILE A 505 -10.70 3.81 -8.13
N PRO A 506 -10.62 4.73 -9.12
CA PRO A 506 -10.01 4.43 -10.40
C PRO A 506 -8.52 4.10 -10.21
N VAL A 507 -8.13 2.89 -10.62
CA VAL A 507 -6.73 2.43 -10.56
C VAL A 507 -6.05 2.51 -11.93
N PHE A 508 -6.82 2.32 -13.00
CA PHE A 508 -6.40 2.50 -14.39
C PHE A 508 -7.49 3.24 -15.18
N PRO A 509 -7.21 3.81 -16.37
CA PRO A 509 -8.20 4.55 -17.16
C PRO A 509 -9.50 3.78 -17.42
N THR A 510 -9.44 2.45 -17.40
CA THR A 510 -10.57 1.57 -17.65
C THR A 510 -10.92 0.67 -16.46
N ILE A 511 -10.19 0.73 -15.34
CA ILE A 511 -10.37 -0.18 -14.21
C ILE A 511 -10.58 0.63 -12.92
N THR A 512 -11.66 0.30 -12.21
CA THR A 512 -12.00 0.83 -10.89
C THR A 512 -11.86 -0.28 -9.87
N ALA A 513 -11.12 -0.03 -8.80
CA ALA A 513 -11.12 -0.89 -7.61
C ALA A 513 -12.25 -0.45 -6.68
N THR A 514 -13.09 -1.39 -6.30
CA THR A 514 -14.23 -1.19 -5.41
C THR A 514 -13.99 -1.96 -4.11
N VAL A 515 -14.22 -1.33 -2.97
CA VAL A 515 -14.26 -1.98 -1.65
C VAL A 515 -15.59 -1.65 -1.00
N THR A 516 -16.29 -2.66 -0.50
CA THR A 516 -17.62 -2.52 0.11
C THR A 516 -17.71 -3.30 1.41
N PHE A 517 -18.15 -2.65 2.48
CA PHE A 517 -18.46 -3.27 3.78
C PHE A 517 -19.90 -3.76 3.75
N GLN A 518 -20.11 -5.08 3.75
CA GLN A 518 -21.45 -5.67 3.61
C GLN A 518 -22.14 -5.87 4.95
N GLU A 519 -21.41 -6.45 5.90
CA GLU A 519 -21.97 -6.85 7.19
C GLU A 519 -20.99 -6.54 8.33
N PHE A 520 -21.52 -6.08 9.45
CA PHE A 520 -20.80 -5.98 10.71
C PHE A 520 -21.74 -6.37 11.84
N ARG A 521 -21.26 -7.15 12.79
CA ARG A 521 -21.97 -7.41 14.04
C ARG A 521 -20.98 -7.73 15.17
N TYR A 522 -21.32 -7.29 16.38
CA TYR A 522 -20.68 -7.84 17.57
C TYR A 522 -21.16 -9.28 17.74
N ASP A 523 -20.23 -10.19 17.99
CA ASP A 523 -20.50 -11.62 17.99
C ASP A 523 -19.50 -12.33 18.91
N GLU A 524 -19.91 -13.49 19.41
CA GLU A 524 -19.05 -14.38 20.19
C GLU A 524 -18.81 -15.67 19.40
N PHE A 525 -17.58 -16.13 19.42
CA PHE A 525 -17.15 -17.28 18.61
C PHE A 525 -16.63 -18.41 19.49
N ASP A 526 -16.72 -19.63 18.99
CA ASP A 526 -15.96 -20.72 19.55
C ASP A 526 -14.46 -20.47 19.31
N GLY A 527 -13.65 -20.50 20.38
CA GLY A 527 -12.21 -20.27 20.32
C GLY A 527 -11.48 -21.25 19.38
N SER A 528 -12.08 -22.41 19.11
CA SER A 528 -11.54 -23.40 18.17
C SER A 528 -11.31 -22.86 16.76
N ILE A 529 -12.11 -21.87 16.30
CA ILE A 529 -11.96 -21.31 14.95
C ILE A 529 -10.66 -20.52 14.77
N PHE A 530 -10.01 -20.12 15.86
CA PHE A 530 -8.74 -19.38 15.89
C PHE A 530 -7.52 -20.29 16.11
N THR A 531 -7.71 -21.60 16.00
CA THR A 531 -6.64 -22.59 16.16
C THR A 531 -6.50 -23.44 14.90
N ILE A 532 -5.33 -24.05 14.74
CA ILE A 532 -5.10 -25.02 13.66
C ILE A 532 -5.85 -26.29 14.03
N PRO A 533 -6.74 -26.83 13.17
CA PRO A 533 -7.43 -28.08 13.49
C PRO A 533 -6.45 -29.27 13.56
N ASP A 534 -6.71 -30.21 14.46
CA ASP A 534 -5.82 -31.35 14.74
C ASP A 534 -5.58 -32.27 13.54
N ASP A 535 -6.50 -32.28 12.56
CA ASP A 535 -6.39 -33.10 11.35
C ASP A 535 -5.57 -32.43 10.23
N TYR A 536 -5.04 -31.23 10.45
CA TYR A 536 -4.24 -30.49 9.46
C TYR A 536 -2.76 -30.85 9.58
N LYS A 537 -2.05 -30.81 8.44
CA LYS A 537 -0.61 -31.06 8.37
C LYS A 537 0.16 -29.82 7.96
N GLU A 538 1.34 -29.64 8.53
CA GLU A 538 2.21 -28.55 8.09
C GLU A 538 2.79 -28.85 6.70
N ASP A 539 2.62 -27.92 5.78
CA ASP A 539 3.28 -27.90 4.47
C ASP A 539 3.93 -26.52 4.27
N PRO A 540 5.23 -26.38 4.60
CA PRO A 540 5.96 -25.12 4.42
C PRO A 540 6.10 -24.66 2.96
N SER A 541 5.72 -25.49 1.98
CA SER A 541 5.88 -25.23 0.55
C SER A 541 4.59 -24.85 -0.17
N ARG A 542 3.45 -24.88 0.54
CA ARG A 542 2.10 -24.70 -0.02
C ARG A 542 1.91 -23.32 -0.64
N PHE A 543 2.39 -22.28 0.04
CA PHE A 543 2.32 -20.87 -0.31
C PHE A 543 3.76 -20.30 -0.34
N PRO A 544 4.54 -20.55 -1.40
CA PRO A 544 5.93 -20.08 -1.47
C PRO A 544 6.12 -18.56 -1.38
N ASP A 545 5.07 -17.81 -1.69
CA ASP A 545 5.09 -16.34 -1.76
C ASP A 545 4.72 -15.68 -0.41
N LEU A 546 4.41 -16.49 0.62
CA LEU A 546 4.04 -16.09 1.98
C LEU A 546 5.02 -16.67 2.99
#